data_AF-A0A0P7AJA9-F1
#
_entry.id   AF-A0A0P7AJA9-F1
#
_cell.length_a   1.000
_cell.length_b   1.000
_cell.length_c   1.000
_cell.angle_alpha   90.00
_cell.angle_beta   90.00
_cell.angle_gamma   90.00
#
_symmetry.space_group_name_H-M   'P 1'
#
loop_
_entity.id
_entity.type
_entity.pdbx_description
1 polymer ?
#
loop_
_entity_poly.entity_id
_entity_poly.type
_entity_poly.pdbx_seq_one_letter_code
_entity_poly.pdbx_strand_id
1 'polypeptide(L)'
;MGSVPQEDLQLYRPLGDGEIRLITIYPQLEHGLLCCSLETFSLIEPTPVYRQFLHSYASPSTSRRWLISTWASIQQAKVVRRLPASRSMGSFTPPSNSFRFSWGDFAALSYVWGTDHDGKIIVNGQETAVTKNLEEALRELRRDEGRFSESYKLWVDALCINQLDEDETAQQVSRMREIYSHAWAVIAWLGPAADDTDQGMHLLCGLARLNYEEKDGLSALLEKNPTYFGDSAFYGLQRLMKRSYWSRLWIIQELVLGSNSTVLRCGGHTLDWSTFSHGISTLYHGGIWAAKDWLLKRELKSKRIDSDPWWVTASIHLVHQDIRPLSEFELRGGERQGIRKLLELAESESRDEKDKVFGLLGMMDSNIVKQLVCKYSKSTAEIFRATTVAFIEHYKNLEPLREANPWGSAHAASWTVDWT
;
A
#
# COMPACT_ATOMS: atom_id res chain seq x y z
N MET A 1 16.35 -32.63 34.16
CA MET A 1 17.37 -32.25 33.15
C MET A 1 17.07 -33.02 31.88
N GLY A 2 16.22 -32.46 31.03
CA GLY A 2 16.01 -32.93 29.67
C GLY A 2 16.32 -31.74 28.78
N SER A 3 17.54 -31.68 28.27
CA SER A 3 17.96 -30.71 27.27
C SER A 3 17.16 -30.96 26.00
N VAL A 4 16.17 -30.11 25.73
CA VAL A 4 15.60 -29.97 24.40
C VAL A 4 16.77 -29.58 23.48
N PRO A 5 17.00 -30.28 22.36
CA PRO A 5 18.06 -29.90 21.44
C PRO A 5 17.78 -28.47 20.96
N GLN A 6 18.76 -27.58 21.11
CA GLN A 6 18.87 -26.39 20.27
C GLN A 6 19.06 -26.90 18.83
N GLU A 7 17.98 -27.33 18.17
CA GLU A 7 17.96 -27.30 16.72
C GLU A 7 18.14 -25.83 16.33
N ASP A 8 19.13 -25.56 15.48
CA ASP A 8 19.42 -24.25 14.93
C ASP A 8 18.12 -23.56 14.49
N LEU A 9 17.60 -22.65 15.32
CA LEU A 9 16.44 -21.82 15.02
C LEU A 9 16.86 -20.77 13.99
N GLN A 10 17.18 -21.23 12.78
CA GLN A 10 17.33 -20.37 11.64
C GLN A 10 15.94 -19.82 11.32
N LEU A 11 15.70 -18.56 11.69
CA LEU A 11 14.42 -17.87 11.49
C LEU A 11 13.94 -17.94 10.03
N TYR A 12 14.90 -18.00 9.10
CA TYR A 12 14.68 -18.05 7.67
C TYR A 12 15.20 -19.36 7.05
N ARG A 13 14.28 -20.14 6.49
CA ARG A 13 14.60 -21.23 5.55
C ARG A 13 14.42 -20.75 4.11
N PRO A 14 15.20 -21.21 3.11
CA PRO A 14 14.99 -20.85 1.71
C PRO A 14 13.55 -21.10 1.25
N LEU A 15 13.01 -20.18 0.45
CA LEU A 15 11.65 -20.29 -0.11
C LEU A 15 11.65 -21.08 -1.42
N GLY A 16 10.73 -22.03 -1.52
CA GLY A 16 10.42 -22.73 -2.76
C GLY A 16 9.57 -21.89 -3.73
N ASP A 17 9.30 -22.46 -4.91
CA ASP A 17 8.45 -21.82 -5.91
C ASP A 17 7.00 -21.68 -5.40
N GLY A 18 6.43 -20.48 -5.55
CA GLY A 18 5.10 -20.16 -5.05
C GLY A 18 4.98 -20.09 -3.51
N GLU A 19 6.06 -20.24 -2.75
CA GLU A 19 6.04 -20.10 -1.29
C GLU A 19 6.14 -18.64 -0.84
N ILE A 20 5.57 -18.35 0.33
CA ILE A 20 5.59 -17.05 1.00
C ILE A 20 5.73 -17.25 2.50
N ARG A 21 6.47 -16.37 3.20
CA ARG A 21 6.43 -16.32 4.67
C ARG A 21 5.37 -15.34 5.13
N LEU A 22 4.62 -15.70 6.15
CA LEU A 22 3.57 -14.86 6.73
C LEU A 22 3.67 -14.91 8.25
N ILE A 23 3.32 -13.81 8.89
CA ILE A 23 3.25 -13.73 10.35
C ILE A 23 1.84 -13.96 10.88
N THR A 24 1.76 -14.61 12.04
CA THR A 24 0.55 -14.71 12.86
C THR A 24 0.80 -13.91 14.14
N ILE A 25 -0.03 -12.90 14.43
CA ILE A 25 0.16 -12.03 15.60
C ILE A 25 -0.61 -12.61 16.78
N TYR A 26 0.07 -12.96 17.86
CA TYR A 26 -0.57 -13.52 19.04
C TYR A 26 -1.26 -12.44 19.87
N PRO A 27 -2.41 -12.76 20.51
CA PRO A 27 -3.13 -11.81 21.34
C PRO A 27 -2.37 -11.51 22.65
N GLN A 28 -1.61 -12.47 23.15
CA GLN A 28 -0.83 -12.38 24.37
C GLN A 28 0.49 -11.64 24.12
N LEU A 29 0.92 -10.87 25.12
CA LEU A 29 2.25 -10.26 25.15
C LEU A 29 3.15 -11.13 26.02
N GLU A 30 4.41 -11.26 25.63
CA GLU A 30 5.44 -11.95 26.41
C GLU A 30 6.44 -10.90 26.89
N HIS A 31 6.62 -10.78 28.20
CA HIS A 31 7.44 -9.72 28.82
C HIS A 31 7.08 -8.28 28.37
N GLY A 32 5.82 -8.04 27.97
CA GLY A 32 5.35 -6.75 27.45
C GLY A 32 5.66 -6.49 25.98
N LEU A 33 6.33 -7.44 25.30
CA LEU A 33 6.61 -7.41 23.87
C LEU A 33 5.51 -8.11 23.07
N LEU A 34 5.30 -7.65 21.85
CA LEU A 34 4.40 -8.29 20.89
C LEU A 34 5.03 -9.60 20.40
N CYS A 35 4.24 -10.67 20.38
CA CYS A 35 4.69 -11.97 19.91
C CYS A 35 4.01 -12.33 18.59
N CYS A 36 4.78 -12.87 17.66
CA CYS A 36 4.25 -13.46 16.43
C CYS A 36 4.99 -14.75 16.05
N SER A 37 4.32 -15.62 15.29
CA SER A 37 5.02 -16.65 14.52
C SER A 37 5.38 -16.13 13.14
N LEU A 38 6.45 -16.68 12.57
CA LEU A 38 6.80 -16.56 11.16
C LEU A 38 6.82 -17.97 10.55
N GLU A 39 5.92 -18.22 9.61
CA GLU A 39 5.71 -19.54 9.02
C GLU A 39 5.67 -19.44 7.49
N THR A 40 5.98 -20.54 6.80
CA THR A 40 6.00 -20.61 5.33
C THR A 40 4.73 -21.29 4.80
N PHE A 41 4.12 -20.71 3.77
CA PHE A 41 2.88 -21.17 3.17
C PHE A 41 2.97 -21.21 1.65
N SER A 42 2.17 -22.08 1.02
CA SER A 42 2.06 -22.19 -0.43
C SER A 42 0.92 -21.33 -0.97
N LEU A 43 1.20 -20.54 -2.02
CA LEU A 43 0.19 -19.78 -2.79
C LEU A 43 -0.32 -20.54 -4.03
N ILE A 44 0.28 -21.67 -4.37
CA ILE A 44 -0.08 -22.47 -5.56
C ILE A 44 -1.07 -23.59 -5.26
N GLU A 45 -1.40 -23.81 -3.98
CA GLU A 45 -2.33 -24.85 -3.52
C GLU A 45 -3.62 -24.24 -2.94
N PRO A 46 -4.47 -23.59 -3.77
CA PRO A 46 -5.76 -23.08 -3.29
C PRO A 46 -6.73 -24.21 -2.94
N THR A 47 -7.76 -23.87 -2.16
CA THR A 47 -8.86 -24.81 -1.86
C THR A 47 -9.55 -25.28 -3.14
N PRO A 48 -10.13 -26.49 -3.17
CA PRO A 48 -10.83 -27.00 -4.36
C PRO A 48 -11.94 -26.07 -4.86
N VAL A 49 -12.65 -25.42 -3.92
CA VAL A 49 -13.73 -24.47 -4.25
C VAL A 49 -13.18 -23.22 -4.92
N TYR A 50 -12.09 -22.65 -4.42
CA TYR A 50 -11.47 -21.47 -5.04
C TYR A 50 -10.84 -21.83 -6.38
N ARG A 51 -10.22 -23.02 -6.50
CA ARG A 51 -9.71 -23.52 -7.79
C ARG A 51 -10.80 -23.62 -8.84
N GLN A 52 -11.97 -24.16 -8.49
CA GLN A 52 -13.12 -24.23 -9.40
C GLN A 52 -13.59 -22.83 -9.83
N PHE A 53 -13.61 -21.87 -8.91
CA PHE A 53 -13.89 -20.47 -9.24
C PHE A 53 -12.87 -19.90 -10.23
N LEU A 54 -11.57 -20.11 -10.00
CA LEU A 54 -10.54 -19.66 -10.94
C LEU A 54 -10.74 -20.27 -12.34
N HIS A 55 -11.09 -21.55 -12.45
CA HIS A 55 -11.40 -22.16 -13.75
C HIS A 55 -12.61 -21.52 -14.47
N SER A 56 -13.56 -20.96 -13.73
CA SER A 56 -14.78 -20.36 -14.30
C SER A 56 -14.62 -18.87 -14.64
N TYR A 57 -13.76 -18.15 -13.94
CA TYR A 57 -13.68 -16.68 -14.03
C TYR A 57 -12.30 -16.13 -14.43
N ALA A 58 -11.23 -16.89 -14.25
CA ALA A 58 -9.89 -16.42 -14.58
C ALA A 58 -9.60 -16.56 -16.08
N SER A 59 -9.04 -15.50 -16.66
CA SER A 59 -8.48 -15.48 -18.00
C SER A 59 -7.12 -14.75 -17.95
N PRO A 60 -6.25 -14.87 -18.97
CA PRO A 60 -4.95 -14.22 -18.98
C PRO A 60 -5.00 -12.69 -18.79
N SER A 61 -6.09 -12.04 -19.19
CA SER A 61 -6.31 -10.60 -19.04
C SER A 61 -7.08 -10.21 -17.79
N THR A 62 -7.59 -11.18 -17.01
CA THR A 62 -8.40 -10.87 -15.83
C THR A 62 -7.52 -10.34 -14.71
N SER A 63 -7.84 -9.15 -14.20
CA SER A 63 -7.19 -8.59 -13.01
C SER A 63 -7.37 -9.51 -11.80
N ARG A 64 -6.29 -9.82 -11.09
CA ARG A 64 -6.36 -10.60 -9.84
C ARG A 64 -7.23 -9.91 -8.80
N ARG A 65 -7.19 -8.57 -8.75
CA ARG A 65 -8.03 -7.80 -7.82
C ARG A 65 -9.51 -7.93 -8.12
N TRP A 66 -9.84 -7.92 -9.40
CA TRP A 66 -11.20 -8.20 -9.82
C TRP A 66 -11.63 -9.62 -9.40
N LEU A 67 -10.77 -10.63 -9.54
CA LEU A 67 -11.06 -12.00 -9.08
C LEU A 67 -11.30 -12.08 -7.57
N ILE A 68 -10.45 -11.43 -6.76
CA ILE A 68 -10.60 -11.42 -5.29
C ILE A 68 -11.90 -10.72 -4.88
N SER A 69 -12.19 -9.54 -5.45
CA SER A 69 -13.43 -8.80 -5.18
C SER A 69 -14.69 -9.58 -5.59
N THR A 70 -14.63 -10.26 -6.74
CA THR A 70 -15.73 -11.09 -7.24
C THR A 70 -15.94 -12.31 -6.36
N TRP A 71 -14.86 -12.99 -5.98
CA TRP A 71 -14.91 -14.10 -5.03
C TRP A 71 -15.51 -13.67 -3.68
N ALA A 72 -15.02 -12.58 -3.09
CA ALA A 72 -15.55 -12.04 -1.84
C ALA A 72 -17.06 -11.75 -1.93
N SER A 73 -17.49 -11.13 -3.02
CA SER A 73 -18.90 -10.81 -3.28
C SER A 73 -19.76 -12.07 -3.41
N ILE A 74 -19.29 -13.09 -4.12
CA ILE A 74 -19.98 -14.38 -4.26
C ILE A 74 -20.12 -15.08 -2.90
N GLN A 75 -19.07 -15.09 -2.09
CA GLN A 75 -19.13 -15.76 -0.78
C GLN A 75 -20.01 -14.98 0.20
N GLN A 76 -20.00 -13.65 0.17
CA GLN A 76 -20.91 -12.83 0.98
C GLN A 76 -22.38 -13.05 0.59
N ALA A 77 -22.70 -13.14 -0.71
CA ALA A 77 -24.06 -13.38 -1.19
C ALA A 77 -24.62 -14.75 -0.79
N LYS A 78 -23.76 -15.74 -0.52
CA LYS A 78 -24.19 -17.04 0.04
C LYS A 78 -24.58 -16.95 1.51
N VAL A 79 -24.05 -15.98 2.23
CA VAL A 79 -24.31 -15.77 3.67
C VAL A 79 -25.48 -14.80 3.88
N VAL A 80 -25.55 -13.73 3.07
CA VAL A 80 -26.57 -12.69 3.18
C VAL A 80 -27.52 -12.81 1.98
N ARG A 81 -28.81 -13.10 2.21
CA ARG A 81 -29.87 -13.20 1.17
C ARG A 81 -30.11 -11.92 0.34
N ARG A 82 -29.29 -10.87 0.49
CA ARG A 82 -29.31 -9.63 -0.30
C ARG A 82 -27.89 -9.28 -0.75
N LEU A 83 -27.71 -9.02 -2.04
CA LEU A 83 -26.48 -8.49 -2.60
C LEU A 83 -26.22 -7.08 -2.02
N PRO A 84 -25.03 -6.79 -1.47
CA PRO A 84 -24.67 -5.42 -1.10
C PRO A 84 -24.64 -4.54 -2.35
N ALA A 85 -25.23 -3.35 -2.28
CA ALA A 85 -25.17 -2.35 -3.35
C ALA A 85 -23.76 -1.72 -3.49
N SER A 86 -22.86 -1.98 -2.53
CA SER A 86 -21.50 -1.45 -2.51
C SER A 86 -20.49 -2.57 -2.79
N ARG A 87 -19.61 -2.34 -3.77
CA ARG A 87 -18.45 -3.20 -4.08
C ARG A 87 -17.27 -2.97 -3.11
N SER A 88 -17.47 -2.20 -2.05
CA SER A 88 -16.48 -2.01 -0.99
C SER A 88 -16.49 -3.22 -0.05
N MET A 89 -15.31 -3.78 0.25
CA MET A 89 -15.17 -4.74 1.33
C MET A 89 -15.40 -3.99 2.66
N GLY A 90 -16.66 -3.96 3.12
CA GLY A 90 -17.03 -3.31 4.40
C GLY A 90 -16.27 -3.86 5.62
N SER A 91 -15.61 -5.02 5.48
CA SER A 91 -14.55 -5.50 6.35
C SER A 91 -13.39 -6.01 5.49
N PHE A 92 -12.17 -5.60 5.81
CA PHE A 92 -10.96 -6.12 5.14
C PHE A 92 -10.54 -7.50 5.61
N THR A 93 -11.30 -8.14 6.51
CA THR A 93 -11.09 -9.55 6.85
C THR A 93 -12.01 -10.42 6.01
N PRO A 94 -11.45 -11.48 5.39
CA PRO A 94 -12.27 -12.47 4.73
C PRO A 94 -13.22 -13.12 5.75
N PRO A 95 -14.51 -13.31 5.42
CA PRO A 95 -15.35 -14.22 6.18
C PRO A 95 -14.71 -15.61 6.22
N SER A 96 -14.84 -16.35 7.32
CA SER A 96 -14.11 -17.63 7.51
C SER A 96 -14.41 -18.69 6.45
N ASN A 97 -15.57 -18.63 5.79
CA ASN A 97 -15.96 -19.51 4.68
C ASN A 97 -15.40 -19.07 3.31
N SER A 98 -14.69 -17.95 3.26
CA SER A 98 -14.19 -17.31 2.03
C SER A 98 -12.69 -17.46 1.84
N PHE A 99 -12.00 -18.12 2.77
CA PHE A 99 -10.55 -18.34 2.67
C PHE A 99 -10.18 -19.09 1.39
N ARG A 100 -9.16 -18.57 0.72
CA ARG A 100 -8.69 -19.11 -0.57
C ARG A 100 -7.76 -20.31 -0.40
N PHE A 101 -7.13 -20.43 0.77
CA PHE A 101 -6.18 -21.50 1.08
C PHE A 101 -6.62 -22.29 2.31
N SER A 102 -6.12 -23.53 2.45
CA SER A 102 -6.43 -24.40 3.59
C SER A 102 -5.93 -23.84 4.91
N TRP A 103 -4.81 -23.14 4.89
CA TRP A 103 -4.23 -22.42 6.02
C TRP A 103 -4.89 -21.05 6.28
N GLY A 104 -5.85 -20.65 5.43
CA GLY A 104 -6.58 -19.41 5.55
C GLY A 104 -6.32 -18.41 4.41
N ASP A 105 -6.09 -17.16 4.77
CA ASP A 105 -5.81 -16.07 3.83
C ASP A 105 -4.85 -15.04 4.46
N PHE A 106 -4.44 -14.00 3.73
CA PHE A 106 -3.49 -13.01 4.23
C PHE A 106 -3.76 -11.58 3.78
N ALA A 107 -3.36 -10.61 4.60
CA ALA A 107 -3.20 -9.21 4.22
C ALA A 107 -1.73 -8.88 3.96
N ALA A 108 -1.44 -7.82 3.21
CA ALA A 108 -0.11 -7.23 3.11
C ALA A 108 -0.07 -5.87 3.80
N LEU A 109 0.97 -5.61 4.60
CA LEU A 109 1.18 -4.33 5.26
C LEU A 109 2.00 -3.39 4.36
N SER A 110 1.48 -2.19 4.15
CA SER A 110 2.16 -1.07 3.51
C SER A 110 2.43 0.00 4.56
N TYR A 111 3.70 0.39 4.74
CA TYR A 111 4.10 1.34 5.79
C TYR A 111 5.42 2.03 5.45
N VAL A 112 5.75 3.07 6.20
CA VAL A 112 7.05 3.77 6.08
C VAL A 112 8.12 3.01 6.85
N TRP A 113 9.20 2.65 6.18
CA TRP A 113 10.39 2.18 6.85
C TRP A 113 11.05 3.35 7.57
N GLY A 114 11.14 3.25 8.89
CA GLY A 114 11.96 4.14 9.70
C GLY A 114 13.44 3.78 9.62
N THR A 115 14.29 4.66 10.12
CA THR A 115 15.71 4.38 10.37
C THR A 115 15.98 4.05 11.84
N ASP A 116 14.97 4.17 12.68
CA ASP A 116 14.99 3.95 14.12
C ASP A 116 14.64 2.50 14.44
N HIS A 117 15.64 1.67 14.74
CA HIS A 117 15.46 0.27 15.16
C HIS A 117 15.16 0.13 16.67
N ASP A 118 14.44 1.11 17.23
CA ASP A 118 14.15 1.19 18.66
C ASP A 118 12.98 0.27 19.09
N GLY A 119 12.26 -0.31 18.13
CA GLY A 119 11.18 -1.25 18.38
C GLY A 119 11.68 -2.68 18.60
N LYS A 120 10.97 -3.45 19.44
CA LYS A 120 11.29 -4.85 19.74
C LYS A 120 10.04 -5.70 19.76
N ILE A 121 10.13 -6.86 19.12
CA ILE A 121 9.08 -7.89 19.11
C ILE A 121 9.71 -9.27 19.29
N ILE A 122 8.90 -10.28 19.58
CA ILE A 122 9.32 -11.68 19.65
C ILE A 122 8.77 -12.40 18.43
N VAL A 123 9.65 -12.96 17.60
CA VAL A 123 9.30 -13.74 16.40
C VAL A 123 9.80 -15.17 16.61
N ASN A 124 8.90 -16.15 16.59
CA ASN A 124 9.25 -17.57 16.87
C ASN A 124 10.08 -17.76 18.16
N GLY A 125 9.79 -16.97 19.20
CA GLY A 125 10.52 -17.01 20.48
C GLY A 125 11.85 -16.26 20.50
N GLN A 126 12.24 -15.59 19.41
CA GLN A 126 13.47 -14.79 19.32
C GLN A 126 13.16 -13.29 19.35
N GLU A 127 13.84 -12.54 20.22
CA GLU A 127 13.77 -11.08 20.22
C GLU A 127 14.34 -10.54 18.90
N THR A 128 13.51 -9.80 18.17
CA THR A 128 13.83 -9.22 16.87
C THR A 128 13.66 -7.71 16.94
N ALA A 129 14.71 -6.98 16.55
CA ALA A 129 14.67 -5.53 16.44
C ALA A 129 13.89 -5.13 15.18
N VAL A 130 12.95 -4.20 15.33
CA VAL A 130 12.14 -3.66 14.24
C VAL A 130 12.11 -2.15 14.34
N THR A 131 11.66 -1.48 13.27
CA THR A 131 11.46 -0.04 13.36
C THR A 131 10.34 0.27 14.35
N LYS A 132 10.43 1.41 15.05
CA LYS A 132 9.36 1.82 15.97
C LYS A 132 8.02 1.95 15.25
N ASN A 133 8.02 2.49 14.02
CA ASN A 133 6.82 2.61 13.21
C ASN A 133 6.18 1.23 12.89
N LEU A 134 6.99 0.20 12.63
CA LEU A 134 6.48 -1.15 12.42
C LEU A 134 5.93 -1.76 13.72
N GLU A 135 6.63 -1.58 14.85
CA GLU A 135 6.16 -2.04 16.15
C GLU A 135 4.80 -1.44 16.51
N GLU A 136 4.63 -0.13 16.33
CA GLU A 136 3.38 0.58 16.55
C GLU A 136 2.25 0.06 15.63
N ALA A 137 2.56 -0.17 14.34
CA ALA A 137 1.62 -0.74 13.40
C ALA A 137 1.13 -2.13 13.82
N LEU A 138 2.06 -3.04 14.16
CA LEU A 138 1.74 -4.39 14.60
C LEU A 138 0.96 -4.37 15.93
N ARG A 139 1.32 -3.47 16.85
CA ARG A 139 0.63 -3.29 18.12
C ARG A 139 -0.81 -2.83 17.93
N GLU A 140 -1.08 -1.92 17.01
CA GLU A 140 -2.45 -1.53 16.66
C GLU A 140 -3.21 -2.66 15.97
N LEU A 141 -2.60 -3.38 15.03
CA LEU A 141 -3.24 -4.51 14.35
C LEU A 141 -3.59 -5.66 15.30
N ARG A 142 -2.78 -5.88 16.34
CA ARG A 142 -3.09 -6.84 17.42
C ARG A 142 -4.39 -6.50 18.15
N ARG A 143 -4.72 -5.21 18.29
CA ARG A 143 -5.93 -4.76 19.01
C ARG A 143 -7.23 -5.01 18.24
N ASP A 144 -7.16 -5.38 16.97
CA ASP A 144 -8.32 -5.73 16.14
C ASP A 144 -8.88 -7.13 16.49
N GLU A 145 -9.23 -7.35 17.75
CA GLU A 145 -9.92 -8.57 18.23
C GLU A 145 -9.21 -9.88 17.87
N GLY A 146 -7.88 -9.87 17.72
CA GLY A 146 -7.13 -11.06 17.31
C GLY A 146 -7.38 -11.50 15.86
N ARG A 147 -7.83 -10.63 14.97
CA ARG A 147 -8.07 -11.00 13.55
C ARG A 147 -6.84 -11.62 12.88
N PHE A 148 -5.63 -11.26 13.30
CA PHE A 148 -4.37 -11.81 12.80
C PHE A 148 -3.79 -12.98 13.61
N SER A 149 -4.56 -13.55 14.55
CA SER A 149 -4.07 -14.61 15.45
C SER A 149 -4.32 -16.04 14.97
N GLU A 150 -5.04 -16.22 13.86
CA GLU A 150 -5.44 -17.55 13.38
C GLU A 150 -5.28 -17.69 11.85
N SER A 151 -6.41 -17.86 11.14
CA SER A 151 -6.49 -18.18 9.71
C SER A 151 -6.43 -16.93 8.82
N TYR A 152 -6.19 -15.75 9.38
CA TYR A 152 -5.89 -14.56 8.60
C TYR A 152 -4.53 -14.04 9.01
N LYS A 153 -3.58 -14.08 8.09
CA LYS A 153 -2.16 -13.83 8.36
C LYS A 153 -1.74 -12.47 7.79
N LEU A 154 -0.56 -12.00 8.18
CA LEU A 154 -0.03 -10.73 7.70
C LEU A 154 1.31 -10.95 7.00
N TRP A 155 1.47 -10.36 5.82
CA TRP A 155 2.75 -10.22 5.16
C TRP A 155 3.34 -8.86 5.50
N VAL A 156 4.59 -8.85 5.97
CA VAL A 156 5.36 -7.65 6.31
C VAL A 156 6.75 -7.82 5.72
N ASP A 157 7.12 -6.99 4.77
CA ASP A 157 8.42 -7.05 4.07
C ASP A 157 9.63 -7.22 5.00
N ALA A 158 9.74 -6.41 6.06
CA ALA A 158 10.88 -6.41 6.99
C ALA A 158 10.99 -7.70 7.83
N LEU A 159 9.93 -8.49 7.93
CA LEU A 159 9.91 -9.74 8.71
C LEU A 159 9.83 -10.98 7.81
N CYS A 160 9.05 -10.92 6.74
CA CYS A 160 8.77 -12.05 5.86
C CYS A 160 9.87 -12.29 4.82
N ILE A 161 10.69 -11.28 4.54
CA ILE A 161 11.87 -11.36 3.67
C ILE A 161 13.11 -11.44 4.56
N ASN A 162 14.03 -12.34 4.23
CA ASN A 162 15.35 -12.37 4.85
C ASN A 162 16.19 -11.19 4.35
N GLN A 163 16.15 -10.08 5.08
CA GLN A 163 16.86 -8.84 4.72
C GLN A 163 18.40 -8.97 4.73
N LEU A 164 18.93 -10.08 5.27
CA LEU A 164 20.37 -10.38 5.29
C LEU A 164 20.82 -11.17 4.05
N ASP A 165 19.88 -11.66 3.24
CA ASP A 165 20.15 -12.38 2.00
C ASP A 165 19.79 -11.48 0.81
N GLU A 166 20.82 -10.96 0.14
CA GLU A 166 20.65 -10.06 -1.02
C GLU A 166 19.96 -10.75 -2.20
N ASP A 167 20.22 -12.04 -2.41
CA ASP A 167 19.61 -12.80 -3.51
C ASP A 167 18.14 -13.07 -3.20
N GLU A 168 17.79 -13.40 -1.94
CA GLU A 168 16.39 -13.49 -1.53
C GLU A 168 15.70 -12.13 -1.66
N THR A 169 16.32 -11.04 -1.20
CA THR A 169 15.75 -9.69 -1.27
C THR A 169 15.48 -9.29 -2.72
N ALA A 170 16.43 -9.51 -3.63
CA ALA A 170 16.27 -9.28 -5.06
C ALA A 170 15.09 -10.07 -5.65
N GLN A 171 14.98 -11.36 -5.29
CA GLN A 171 13.87 -12.21 -5.73
C GLN A 171 12.53 -11.69 -5.17
N GLN A 172 12.47 -11.33 -3.90
CA GLN A 172 11.23 -10.85 -3.26
C GLN A 172 10.78 -9.49 -3.81
N VAL A 173 11.71 -8.58 -4.11
CA VAL A 173 11.42 -7.31 -4.79
C VAL A 173 10.76 -7.56 -6.14
N SER A 174 11.28 -8.50 -6.93
CA SER A 174 10.65 -8.87 -8.21
C SER A 174 9.26 -9.50 -8.04
N ARG A 175 9.00 -10.13 -6.88
CA ARG A 175 7.72 -10.76 -6.52
C ARG A 175 6.74 -9.83 -5.81
N MET A 176 7.12 -8.60 -5.43
CA MET A 176 6.22 -7.68 -4.70
C MET A 176 4.91 -7.47 -5.46
N ARG A 177 4.94 -7.37 -6.79
CA ARG A 177 3.72 -7.26 -7.59
C ARG A 177 2.76 -8.41 -7.31
N GLU A 178 3.30 -9.62 -7.35
CA GLU A 178 2.57 -10.84 -7.10
C GLU A 178 2.00 -10.87 -5.68
N ILE A 179 2.83 -10.59 -4.68
CA ILE A 179 2.45 -10.66 -3.26
C ILE A 179 1.31 -9.69 -2.95
N TYR A 180 1.49 -8.40 -3.30
CA TYR A 180 0.45 -7.40 -3.04
C TYR A 180 -0.82 -7.80 -3.78
N SER A 181 -0.77 -8.04 -5.10
CA SER A 181 -1.97 -8.39 -5.88
C SER A 181 -2.68 -9.67 -5.43
N HIS A 182 -1.99 -10.60 -4.76
CA HIS A 182 -2.59 -11.79 -4.16
C HIS A 182 -3.16 -11.57 -2.77
N ALA A 183 -2.67 -10.60 -1.99
CA ALA A 183 -3.19 -10.36 -0.64
C ALA A 183 -4.70 -10.14 -0.69
N TRP A 184 -5.46 -10.61 0.30
CA TRP A 184 -6.89 -10.33 0.39
C TRP A 184 -7.14 -8.82 0.48
N ALA A 185 -6.37 -8.16 1.33
CA ALA A 185 -6.37 -6.72 1.52
C ALA A 185 -4.94 -6.17 1.65
N VAL A 186 -4.77 -4.89 1.34
CA VAL A 186 -3.54 -4.14 1.62
C VAL A 186 -3.86 -3.14 2.73
N ILE A 187 -3.07 -3.16 3.81
CA ILE A 187 -3.25 -2.25 4.94
C ILE A 187 -2.20 -1.16 4.83
N ALA A 188 -2.64 0.05 4.49
CA ALA A 188 -1.80 1.23 4.43
C ALA A 188 -1.73 1.91 5.80
N TRP A 189 -0.65 1.66 6.54
CA TRP A 189 -0.40 2.24 7.86
C TRP A 189 0.18 3.65 7.74
N LEU A 190 -0.61 4.65 8.13
CA LEU A 190 -0.28 6.08 8.08
C LEU A 190 0.38 6.60 9.37
N GLY A 191 0.59 5.72 10.35
CA GLY A 191 1.12 6.05 11.67
C GLY A 191 0.06 6.16 12.77
N PRO A 192 0.48 6.42 14.01
CA PRO A 192 -0.41 6.58 15.15
C PRO A 192 -1.33 7.80 14.99
N ALA A 193 -2.53 7.70 15.59
CA ALA A 193 -3.47 8.81 15.66
C ALA A 193 -2.85 9.95 16.47
N ALA A 194 -2.70 11.11 15.84
CA ALA A 194 -2.13 12.32 16.44
C ALA A 194 -2.59 13.54 15.64
N ASP A 195 -2.55 14.72 16.25
CA ASP A 195 -2.85 15.99 15.58
C ASP A 195 -4.21 16.00 14.85
N ASP A 196 -5.25 15.47 15.50
CA ASP A 196 -6.63 15.40 14.99
C ASP A 196 -6.78 14.62 13.65
N THR A 197 -5.86 13.70 13.34
CA THR A 197 -5.95 12.88 12.11
C THR A 197 -7.25 12.07 12.03
N ASP A 198 -7.85 11.71 13.16
CA ASP A 198 -9.18 11.09 13.23
C ASP A 198 -10.28 12.00 12.66
N GLN A 199 -10.23 13.30 12.98
CA GLN A 199 -11.13 14.30 12.40
C GLN A 199 -10.91 14.46 10.90
N GLY A 200 -9.64 14.40 10.45
CA GLY A 200 -9.30 14.35 9.03
C GLY A 200 -9.88 13.14 8.30
N MET A 201 -9.83 11.96 8.91
CA MET A 201 -10.46 10.75 8.36
C MET A 201 -11.99 10.86 8.31
N HIS A 202 -12.61 11.42 9.35
CA HIS A 202 -14.05 11.69 9.36
C HIS A 202 -14.48 12.72 8.31
N LEU A 203 -13.68 13.76 8.09
CA LEU A 203 -13.91 14.72 7.01
C LEU A 203 -13.96 14.01 5.65
N LEU A 204 -13.00 13.14 5.36
CA LEU A 204 -12.96 12.40 4.09
C LEU A 204 -14.18 11.49 3.93
N CYS A 205 -14.62 10.82 5.00
CA CYS A 205 -15.89 10.07 5.01
C CYS A 205 -17.09 10.96 4.68
N GLY A 206 -17.17 12.15 5.28
CA GLY A 206 -18.24 13.12 5.04
C GLY A 206 -18.24 13.59 3.58
N LEU A 207 -17.09 14.02 3.08
CA LEU A 207 -16.90 14.51 1.71
C LEU A 207 -17.19 13.44 0.64
N ALA A 208 -16.89 12.17 0.93
CA ALA A 208 -17.13 11.06 0.01
C ALA A 208 -18.61 10.70 -0.15
N ARG A 209 -19.44 11.03 0.85
CA ARG A 209 -20.89 10.72 0.85
C ARG A 209 -21.73 11.76 0.13
N LEU A 210 -21.17 12.92 -0.16
CA LEU A 210 -21.89 14.01 -0.83
C LEU A 210 -22.26 13.64 -2.26
N ASN A 211 -23.50 13.94 -2.63
CA ASN A 211 -23.96 13.89 -4.01
C ASN A 211 -23.53 15.15 -4.79
N TYR A 212 -23.86 15.23 -6.08
CA TYR A 212 -23.43 16.33 -6.95
C TYR A 212 -24.01 17.70 -6.51
N GLU A 213 -25.31 17.77 -6.19
CA GLU A 213 -25.95 19.01 -5.74
C GLU A 213 -25.39 19.50 -4.41
N GLU A 214 -25.13 18.58 -3.48
CA GLU A 214 -24.50 18.88 -2.20
C GLU A 214 -23.08 19.43 -2.36
N LYS A 215 -22.31 18.92 -3.33
CA LYS A 215 -20.95 19.39 -3.64
C LYS A 215 -20.98 20.82 -4.19
N ASP A 216 -21.89 21.13 -5.10
CA ASP A 216 -22.02 22.47 -5.68
C ASP A 216 -22.36 23.53 -4.61
N GLY A 217 -23.22 23.18 -3.66
CA GLY A 217 -23.58 24.05 -2.53
C GLY A 217 -22.58 24.08 -1.38
N LEU A 218 -21.59 23.18 -1.36
CA LEU A 218 -20.77 22.94 -0.16
C LEU A 218 -19.93 24.15 0.25
N SER A 219 -19.36 24.89 -0.71
CA SER A 219 -18.55 26.06 -0.39
C SER A 219 -19.36 27.12 0.37
N ALA A 220 -20.57 27.43 -0.11
CA ALA A 220 -21.47 28.38 0.55
C ALA A 220 -21.97 27.86 1.90
N LEU A 221 -22.18 26.55 2.04
CA LEU A 221 -22.50 25.92 3.33
C LEU A 221 -21.37 26.09 4.32
N LEU A 222 -20.12 25.83 3.91
CA LEU A 222 -18.94 25.97 4.76
C LEU A 222 -18.68 27.42 5.14
N GLU A 223 -18.94 28.39 4.27
CA GLU A 223 -18.85 29.82 4.64
C GLU A 223 -19.81 30.20 5.78
N LYS A 224 -21.04 29.66 5.76
CA LYS A 224 -22.07 29.92 6.80
C LYS A 224 -21.88 29.08 8.06
N ASN A 225 -21.47 27.83 7.89
CA ASN A 225 -21.20 26.89 8.97
C ASN A 225 -19.81 26.26 8.77
N PRO A 226 -18.73 26.99 9.11
CA PRO A 226 -17.39 26.50 8.89
C PRO A 226 -17.02 25.24 9.69
N THR A 227 -17.77 24.91 10.74
CA THR A 227 -17.54 23.74 11.61
C THR A 227 -18.45 22.56 11.25
N TYR A 228 -19.07 22.59 10.06
CA TYR A 228 -19.99 21.55 9.58
C TYR A 228 -19.42 20.12 9.67
N PHE A 229 -18.12 19.95 9.39
CA PHE A 229 -17.42 18.66 9.50
C PHE A 229 -16.63 18.49 10.81
N GLY A 230 -16.78 19.42 11.77
CA GLY A 230 -16.00 19.48 13.00
C GLY A 230 -15.01 20.64 13.04
N ASP A 231 -14.50 20.95 14.24
CA ASP A 231 -13.67 22.13 14.52
C ASP A 231 -12.20 22.00 14.09
N SER A 232 -11.77 20.81 13.66
CA SER A 232 -10.36 20.51 13.33
C SER A 232 -10.24 19.57 12.13
N ALA A 233 -11.29 19.53 11.31
CA ALA A 233 -11.42 18.61 10.19
C ALA A 233 -10.33 18.84 9.13
N PHE A 234 -10.10 20.10 8.76
CA PHE A 234 -9.13 20.46 7.72
C PHE A 234 -7.70 20.43 8.24
N TYR A 235 -7.48 20.79 9.50
CA TYR A 235 -6.22 20.60 10.20
C TYR A 235 -5.85 19.12 10.26
N GLY A 236 -6.76 18.25 10.70
CA GLY A 236 -6.56 16.81 10.73
C GLY A 236 -6.23 16.23 9.36
N LEU A 237 -6.94 16.66 8.31
CA LEU A 237 -6.66 16.26 6.93
C LEU A 237 -5.27 16.72 6.49
N GLN A 238 -4.90 17.98 6.75
CA GLN A 238 -3.57 18.50 6.44
C GLN A 238 -2.47 17.70 7.15
N ARG A 239 -2.67 17.33 8.43
CA ARG A 239 -1.72 16.49 9.20
C ARG A 239 -1.63 15.07 8.65
N LEU A 240 -2.75 14.52 8.16
CA LEU A 240 -2.79 13.23 7.49
C LEU A 240 -2.01 13.26 6.17
N MET A 241 -2.18 14.30 5.35
CA MET A 241 -1.51 14.45 4.05
C MET A 241 -0.03 14.87 4.17
N LYS A 242 0.38 15.39 5.34
CA LYS A 242 1.78 15.69 5.69
C LYS A 242 2.58 14.47 6.18
N ARG A 243 1.96 13.30 6.35
CA ARG A 243 2.67 12.08 6.78
C ARG A 243 3.68 11.65 5.73
N SER A 244 4.86 11.23 6.16
CA SER A 244 5.94 10.69 5.30
C SER A 244 5.52 9.46 4.50
N TYR A 245 4.39 8.84 4.84
CA TYR A 245 3.79 7.78 4.03
C TYR A 245 3.56 8.22 2.59
N TRP A 246 3.11 9.45 2.36
CA TRP A 246 2.78 9.95 1.02
C TRP A 246 3.99 10.35 0.18
N SER A 247 5.17 10.50 0.78
CA SER A 247 6.38 10.84 0.04
C SER A 247 7.10 9.62 -0.52
N ARG A 248 6.86 8.42 0.03
CA ARG A 248 7.59 7.21 -0.40
C ARG A 248 7.15 6.74 -1.79
N LEU A 249 8.10 6.40 -2.63
CA LEU A 249 7.84 5.81 -3.93
C LEU A 249 7.12 4.44 -3.85
N TRP A 250 7.57 3.56 -2.95
CA TRP A 250 7.07 2.18 -2.86
C TRP A 250 5.57 2.09 -2.59
N ILE A 251 5.00 3.04 -1.83
CA ILE A 251 3.56 3.07 -1.54
C ILE A 251 2.71 3.19 -2.81
N ILE A 252 3.24 3.76 -3.90
CA ILE A 252 2.50 3.92 -5.16
C ILE A 252 2.17 2.53 -5.70
N GLN A 253 3.16 1.66 -5.86
CA GLN A 253 2.95 0.29 -6.32
C GLN A 253 2.03 -0.47 -5.35
N GLU A 254 2.24 -0.34 -4.06
CA GLU A 254 1.48 -1.07 -3.04
C GLU A 254 0.00 -0.68 -3.01
N LEU A 255 -0.30 0.63 -3.07
CA LEU A 255 -1.66 1.15 -3.11
C LEU A 255 -2.35 0.88 -4.46
N VAL A 256 -1.65 1.07 -5.58
CA VAL A 256 -2.20 0.79 -6.92
C VAL A 256 -2.52 -0.70 -7.07
N LEU A 257 -1.59 -1.57 -6.68
CA LEU A 257 -1.80 -3.01 -6.71
C LEU A 257 -2.80 -3.46 -5.65
N GLY A 258 -2.95 -2.75 -4.53
CA GLY A 258 -3.97 -2.94 -3.51
C GLY A 258 -5.38 -2.61 -3.99
N SER A 259 -5.49 -1.48 -4.68
CA SER A 259 -6.71 -0.91 -5.25
C SER A 259 -7.90 -0.90 -4.27
N ASN A 260 -9.12 -1.27 -4.69
CA ASN A 260 -10.31 -1.27 -3.82
C ASN A 260 -10.23 -2.20 -2.60
N SER A 261 -9.24 -3.08 -2.54
CA SER A 261 -8.96 -3.92 -1.37
C SER A 261 -8.01 -3.25 -0.38
N THR A 262 -7.54 -2.03 -0.66
CA THR A 262 -6.71 -1.24 0.24
C THR A 262 -7.56 -0.59 1.33
N VAL A 263 -7.07 -0.68 2.57
CA VAL A 263 -7.59 0.05 3.72
C VAL A 263 -6.48 0.91 4.31
N LEU A 264 -6.73 2.20 4.41
CA LEU A 264 -5.88 3.13 5.12
C LEU A 264 -6.18 3.04 6.62
N ARG A 265 -5.12 3.00 7.42
CA ARG A 265 -5.21 2.94 8.88
C ARG A 265 -4.37 4.05 9.50
N CYS A 266 -4.96 4.79 10.43
CA CYS A 266 -4.25 5.76 11.26
C CYS A 266 -4.67 5.58 12.72
N GLY A 267 -3.75 5.11 13.57
CA GLY A 267 -4.08 4.62 14.91
C GLY A 267 -5.15 3.53 14.88
N GLY A 268 -6.23 3.72 15.65
CA GLY A 268 -7.38 2.82 15.68
C GLY A 268 -8.43 3.05 14.58
N HIS A 269 -8.27 4.08 13.75
CA HIS A 269 -9.25 4.43 12.71
C HIS A 269 -8.86 3.80 11.36
N THR A 270 -9.87 3.40 10.59
CA THR A 270 -9.71 2.82 9.26
C THR A 270 -10.60 3.50 8.24
N LEU A 271 -10.13 3.55 7.00
CA LEU A 271 -10.84 4.13 5.86
C LEU A 271 -10.51 3.34 4.60
N ASP A 272 -11.51 2.88 3.85
CA ASP A 272 -11.26 2.19 2.59
C ASP A 272 -10.76 3.14 1.51
N TRP A 273 -9.97 2.61 0.57
CA TRP A 273 -9.34 3.38 -0.50
C TRP A 273 -10.34 4.13 -1.39
N SER A 274 -11.51 3.55 -1.64
CA SER A 274 -12.55 4.20 -2.44
C SER A 274 -13.09 5.42 -1.71
N THR A 275 -13.48 5.29 -0.43
CA THR A 275 -13.95 6.43 0.36
C THR A 275 -12.88 7.52 0.49
N PHE A 276 -11.62 7.14 0.75
CA PHE A 276 -10.50 8.08 0.78
C PHE A 276 -10.35 8.85 -0.55
N SER A 277 -10.29 8.14 -1.67
CA SER A 277 -10.11 8.71 -3.00
C SER A 277 -11.27 9.62 -3.42
N HIS A 278 -12.51 9.25 -3.10
CA HIS A 278 -13.69 10.08 -3.37
C HIS A 278 -13.70 11.33 -2.50
N GLY A 279 -13.35 11.22 -1.21
CA GLY A 279 -13.24 12.37 -0.31
C GLY A 279 -12.21 13.38 -0.79
N ILE A 280 -11.02 12.92 -1.22
CA ILE A 280 -9.98 13.76 -1.81
C ILE A 280 -10.46 14.37 -3.14
N SER A 281 -11.10 13.59 -4.01
CA SER A 281 -11.67 14.09 -5.27
C SER A 281 -12.69 15.20 -5.04
N THR A 282 -13.42 15.17 -3.94
CA THR A 282 -14.39 16.21 -3.61
C THR A 282 -13.73 17.57 -3.37
N LEU A 283 -12.47 17.60 -2.93
CA LEU A 283 -11.73 18.86 -2.77
C LEU A 283 -11.50 19.60 -4.09
N TYR A 284 -11.51 18.89 -5.22
CA TYR A 284 -11.34 19.47 -6.56
C TYR A 284 -12.66 19.96 -7.19
N HIS A 285 -13.80 19.80 -6.51
CA HIS A 285 -15.08 20.28 -7.02
C HIS A 285 -15.37 21.72 -6.58
N GLY A 286 -15.73 22.56 -7.55
CA GLY A 286 -16.23 23.92 -7.31
C GLY A 286 -15.30 24.77 -6.44
N GLY A 287 -15.88 25.53 -5.51
CA GLY A 287 -15.14 26.41 -4.59
C GLY A 287 -14.40 25.68 -3.45
N ILE A 288 -14.51 24.35 -3.35
CA ILE A 288 -14.00 23.59 -2.18
C ILE A 288 -12.47 23.66 -2.10
N TRP A 289 -11.78 23.71 -3.24
CA TRP A 289 -10.32 23.84 -3.29
C TRP A 289 -9.82 25.15 -2.66
N ALA A 290 -10.57 26.25 -2.83
CA ALA A 290 -10.28 27.50 -2.14
C ALA A 290 -10.78 27.45 -0.69
N ALA A 291 -11.88 26.74 -0.44
CA ALA A 291 -12.48 26.65 0.88
C ALA A 291 -11.58 26.01 1.93
N LYS A 292 -10.90 24.91 1.56
CA LYS A 292 -9.96 24.22 2.44
C LYS A 292 -8.83 25.15 2.94
N ASP A 293 -8.41 26.13 2.15
CA ASP A 293 -7.29 27.02 2.48
C ASP A 293 -7.66 27.97 3.61
N TRP A 294 -8.81 28.64 3.50
CA TRP A 294 -9.26 29.55 4.55
C TRP A 294 -9.77 28.80 5.78
N LEU A 295 -10.35 27.61 5.62
CA LEU A 295 -10.75 26.74 6.73
C LEU A 295 -9.54 26.29 7.56
N LEU A 296 -8.47 25.83 6.91
CA LEU A 296 -7.23 25.46 7.60
C LEU A 296 -6.64 26.65 8.37
N LYS A 297 -6.55 27.83 7.74
CA LYS A 297 -6.05 29.05 8.40
C LYS A 297 -6.87 29.41 9.65
N ARG A 298 -8.19 29.27 9.56
CA ARG A 298 -9.10 29.52 10.67
C ARG A 298 -8.89 28.52 11.82
N GLU A 299 -8.75 27.23 11.51
CA GLU A 299 -8.53 26.18 12.51
C GLU A 299 -7.16 26.32 13.20
N LEU A 300 -6.09 26.62 12.44
CA LEU A 300 -4.77 26.93 12.98
C LEU A 300 -4.80 28.11 13.96
N LYS A 301 -5.50 29.18 13.59
CA LYS A 301 -5.70 30.35 14.46
C LYS A 301 -6.45 30.00 15.74
N SER A 302 -7.50 29.18 15.63
CA SER A 302 -8.27 28.69 16.79
C SER A 302 -7.40 27.89 17.75
N LYS A 303 -6.52 27.03 17.22
CA LYS A 303 -5.58 26.22 18.00
C LYS A 303 -4.34 26.99 18.49
N ARG A 304 -4.16 28.26 18.11
CA ARG A 304 -2.97 29.07 18.41
C ARG A 304 -1.67 28.42 17.93
N ILE A 305 -1.74 27.71 16.81
CA ILE A 305 -0.58 27.07 16.19
C ILE A 305 0.00 28.04 15.17
N ASP A 306 1.21 28.51 15.44
CA ASP A 306 2.01 29.31 14.49
C ASP A 306 2.80 28.34 13.60
N SER A 307 2.11 27.75 12.63
CA SER A 307 2.69 26.80 11.68
C SER A 307 2.40 27.21 10.26
N ASP A 308 3.18 26.66 9.34
CA ASP A 308 2.99 26.79 7.90
C ASP A 308 1.52 26.46 7.50
N PRO A 309 0.74 27.47 7.07
CA PRO A 309 -0.66 27.32 6.66
C PRO A 309 -0.80 26.80 5.22
N TRP A 310 0.30 26.59 4.49
CA TRP A 310 0.28 26.07 3.13
C TRP A 310 -0.01 24.58 3.15
N TRP A 311 -0.98 24.19 2.34
CA TRP A 311 -1.35 22.80 2.13
C TRP A 311 -0.19 22.03 1.51
N VAL A 312 0.04 20.79 1.96
CA VAL A 312 0.87 19.85 1.19
C VAL A 312 0.02 19.33 0.04
N THR A 313 -0.06 20.16 -1.00
CA THR A 313 -0.84 19.86 -2.19
C THR A 313 -0.22 18.70 -2.97
N ALA A 314 1.09 18.49 -2.89
CA ALA A 314 1.78 17.39 -3.57
C ALA A 314 1.15 16.03 -3.25
N SER A 315 0.99 15.68 -1.97
CA SER A 315 0.34 14.42 -1.56
C SER A 315 -1.12 14.31 -2.02
N ILE A 316 -1.85 15.42 -2.05
CA ILE A 316 -3.26 15.47 -2.52
C ILE A 316 -3.32 15.24 -4.04
N HIS A 317 -2.39 15.82 -4.81
CA HIS A 317 -2.28 15.61 -6.25
C HIS A 317 -1.84 14.18 -6.57
N LEU A 318 -0.81 13.67 -5.89
CA LEU A 318 -0.34 12.28 -6.04
C LEU A 318 -1.50 11.29 -5.89
N VAL A 319 -2.30 11.43 -4.83
CA VAL A 319 -3.48 10.56 -4.64
C VAL A 319 -4.51 10.73 -5.75
N HIS A 320 -4.88 11.98 -6.09
CA HIS A 320 -6.02 12.25 -6.97
C HIS A 320 -5.72 12.03 -8.45
N GLN A 321 -4.56 12.51 -8.91
CA GLN A 321 -4.17 12.54 -10.32
C GLN A 321 -3.40 11.28 -10.73
N ASP A 322 -2.74 10.60 -9.78
CA ASP A 322 -1.87 9.47 -10.09
C ASP A 322 -2.40 8.16 -9.52
N ILE A 323 -2.37 7.99 -8.19
CA ILE A 323 -2.64 6.70 -7.55
C ILE A 323 -4.09 6.26 -7.81
N ARG A 324 -5.07 7.17 -7.71
CA ARG A 324 -6.47 6.82 -7.94
C ARG A 324 -6.70 6.32 -9.38
N PRO A 325 -6.39 7.08 -10.45
CA PRO A 325 -6.55 6.58 -11.83
C PRO A 325 -5.83 5.25 -12.07
N LEU A 326 -4.59 5.11 -11.58
CA LEU A 326 -3.82 3.88 -11.71
C LEU A 326 -4.48 2.70 -10.99
N SER A 327 -5.01 2.92 -9.79
CA SER A 327 -5.73 1.89 -9.03
C SER A 327 -7.03 1.45 -9.71
N GLU A 328 -7.79 2.38 -10.29
CA GLU A 328 -9.00 2.09 -11.06
C GLU A 328 -8.67 1.31 -12.34
N PHE A 329 -7.53 1.62 -12.94
CA PHE A 329 -7.03 0.98 -14.14
C PHE A 329 -6.56 -0.45 -13.89
N GLU A 330 -5.82 -0.70 -12.80
CA GLU A 330 -5.41 -2.05 -12.38
C GLU A 330 -6.61 -2.94 -12.05
N LEU A 331 -7.72 -2.39 -11.53
CA LEU A 331 -8.97 -3.15 -11.34
C LEU A 331 -9.60 -3.60 -12.67
N ARG A 332 -9.52 -2.76 -13.69
CA ARG A 332 -10.11 -3.03 -15.01
C ARG A 332 -9.21 -3.90 -15.90
N GLY A 333 -7.96 -4.13 -15.50
CA GLY A 333 -6.99 -4.93 -16.24
C GLY A 333 -6.47 -4.26 -17.51
N GLY A 334 -6.32 -2.92 -17.52
CA GLY A 334 -5.90 -2.18 -18.70
C GLY A 334 -4.38 -2.28 -19.06
N GLU A 335 -4.01 -1.69 -20.19
CA GLU A 335 -2.64 -1.57 -20.74
C GLU A 335 -1.64 -0.75 -19.90
N ARG A 336 -0.39 -1.23 -19.83
CA ARG A 336 0.62 -0.76 -18.86
C ARG A 336 1.10 0.67 -19.10
N GLN A 337 1.61 1.31 -18.05
CA GLN A 337 1.99 2.73 -18.08
C GLN A 337 3.22 2.96 -18.96
N GLY A 338 3.18 4.02 -19.78
CA GLY A 338 4.33 4.46 -20.56
C GLY A 338 5.44 5.04 -19.66
N ILE A 339 6.67 5.07 -20.18
CA ILE A 339 7.86 5.47 -19.42
C ILE A 339 7.74 6.88 -18.82
N ARG A 340 7.14 7.83 -19.55
CA ARG A 340 6.92 9.19 -19.06
C ARG A 340 6.11 9.23 -17.77
N LYS A 341 5.01 8.46 -17.71
CA LYS A 341 4.19 8.44 -16.49
C LYS A 341 4.95 7.83 -15.32
N LEU A 342 5.76 6.80 -15.59
CA LEU A 342 6.60 6.19 -14.57
C LEU A 342 7.66 7.16 -14.03
N LEU A 343 8.24 8.01 -14.89
CA LEU A 343 9.19 9.04 -14.45
C LEU A 343 8.54 10.12 -13.58
N GLU A 344 7.33 10.57 -13.93
CA GLU A 344 6.57 11.49 -13.08
C GLU A 344 6.32 10.89 -11.68
N LEU A 345 5.98 9.59 -11.59
CA LEU A 345 5.83 8.90 -10.31
C LEU A 345 7.15 8.75 -9.56
N ALA A 346 8.23 8.54 -10.32
CA ALA A 346 9.57 8.38 -9.79
C ALA A 346 10.06 9.62 -9.04
N GLU A 347 9.49 10.82 -9.21
CA GLU A 347 9.86 12.00 -8.41
C GLU A 347 9.66 11.81 -6.89
N SER A 348 8.84 10.84 -6.48
CA SER A 348 8.62 10.50 -5.07
C SER A 348 9.90 10.04 -4.35
N GLU A 349 10.01 10.30 -3.06
CA GLU A 349 11.20 9.98 -2.25
C GLU A 349 11.51 8.48 -2.24
N SER A 350 12.78 8.15 -2.45
CA SER A 350 13.33 6.82 -2.30
C SER A 350 14.65 6.85 -1.55
N ARG A 351 15.04 5.73 -0.92
CA ARG A 351 16.29 5.64 -0.16
C ARG A 351 17.48 5.30 -1.06
N ASP A 352 17.25 4.45 -2.05
CA ASP A 352 18.20 4.12 -3.11
C ASP A 352 17.64 4.66 -4.44
N GLU A 353 18.51 5.17 -5.31
CA GLU A 353 18.12 5.64 -6.65
C GLU A 353 17.55 4.49 -7.51
N LYS A 354 18.00 3.25 -7.26
CA LYS A 354 17.49 2.05 -7.95
C LYS A 354 16.03 1.76 -7.63
N ASP A 355 15.55 2.19 -6.46
CA ASP A 355 14.14 2.08 -6.09
C ASP A 355 13.24 2.83 -7.06
N LYS A 356 13.72 3.91 -7.69
CA LYS A 356 13.01 4.67 -8.73
C LYS A 356 12.55 3.76 -9.88
N VAL A 357 13.28 2.69 -10.15
CA VAL A 357 12.90 1.62 -11.07
C VAL A 357 12.17 0.49 -10.33
N PHE A 358 12.76 -0.04 -9.26
CA PHE A 358 12.26 -1.25 -8.60
C PHE A 358 10.87 -1.07 -7.96
N GLY A 359 10.63 0.08 -7.34
CA GLY A 359 9.35 0.46 -6.74
C GLY A 359 8.23 0.74 -7.74
N LEU A 360 8.54 0.75 -9.05
CA LEU A 360 7.56 0.95 -10.11
C LEU A 360 7.41 -0.28 -11.03
N LEU A 361 8.11 -1.39 -10.77
CA LEU A 361 8.00 -2.64 -11.55
C LEU A 361 6.56 -3.15 -11.63
N GLY A 362 5.78 -2.97 -10.55
CA GLY A 362 4.37 -3.31 -10.48
C GLY A 362 3.48 -2.54 -11.47
N MET A 363 3.98 -1.48 -12.09
CA MET A 363 3.25 -0.67 -13.08
C MET A 363 3.78 -0.84 -14.52
N MET A 364 4.95 -1.47 -14.67
CA MET A 364 5.57 -1.77 -15.97
C MET A 364 4.95 -3.00 -16.66
N ASP A 365 5.16 -3.10 -17.97
CA ASP A 365 4.78 -4.30 -18.72
C ASP A 365 5.56 -5.54 -18.25
N SER A 366 4.85 -6.67 -18.17
CA SER A 366 5.44 -7.93 -17.71
C SER A 366 6.64 -8.37 -18.56
N ASN A 367 6.66 -8.04 -19.85
CA ASN A 367 7.76 -8.37 -20.76
C ASN A 367 8.97 -7.47 -20.54
N ILE A 368 8.77 -6.23 -20.08
CA ILE A 368 9.86 -5.35 -19.64
C ILE A 368 10.43 -5.89 -18.33
N VAL A 369 9.57 -6.16 -17.34
CA VAL A 369 9.98 -6.66 -16.02
C VAL A 369 10.79 -7.95 -16.14
N LYS A 370 10.41 -8.88 -17.02
CA LYS A 370 11.17 -10.14 -17.27
C LYS A 370 12.61 -9.92 -17.77
N GLN A 371 12.90 -8.78 -18.39
CA GLN A 371 14.25 -8.44 -18.87
C GLN A 371 15.10 -7.78 -17.78
N LEU A 372 14.47 -7.29 -16.69
CA LEU A 372 15.15 -6.58 -15.62
C LEU A 372 15.62 -7.55 -14.54
N VAL A 373 16.91 -7.48 -14.24
CA VAL A 373 17.52 -8.21 -13.12
C VAL A 373 17.67 -7.26 -11.94
N CYS A 374 16.79 -7.39 -10.96
CA CYS A 374 16.66 -6.48 -9.82
C CYS A 374 17.64 -6.83 -8.70
N LYS A 375 18.94 -6.58 -8.90
CA LYS A 375 19.98 -6.78 -7.88
C LYS A 375 20.53 -5.44 -7.39
N TYR A 376 20.47 -5.20 -6.09
CA TYR A 376 21.03 -3.98 -5.47
C TYR A 376 22.56 -3.90 -5.58
N SER A 377 23.24 -5.02 -5.80
CA SER A 377 24.69 -5.06 -6.07
C SER A 377 25.10 -4.44 -7.42
N LYS A 378 24.17 -4.23 -8.36
CA LYS A 378 24.43 -3.49 -9.60
C LYS A 378 24.48 -1.99 -9.36
N SER A 379 25.23 -1.26 -10.19
CA SER A 379 25.25 0.21 -10.15
C SER A 379 23.93 0.82 -10.64
N THR A 380 23.58 2.03 -10.20
CA THR A 380 22.41 2.78 -10.67
C THR A 380 22.43 2.91 -12.21
N ALA A 381 23.58 3.28 -12.78
CA ALA A 381 23.79 3.40 -14.22
C ALA A 381 23.47 2.11 -15.00
N GLU A 382 23.85 0.94 -14.47
CA GLU A 382 23.54 -0.34 -15.11
C GLU A 382 22.04 -0.64 -15.10
N ILE A 383 21.36 -0.34 -13.99
CA ILE A 383 19.90 -0.52 -13.88
C ILE A 383 19.18 0.43 -14.83
N PHE A 384 19.51 1.72 -14.84
CA PHE A 384 18.88 2.70 -15.72
C PHE A 384 19.11 2.38 -17.20
N ARG A 385 20.33 1.92 -17.55
CA ARG A 385 20.63 1.42 -18.89
C ARG A 385 19.77 0.21 -19.26
N ALA A 386 19.72 -0.80 -18.40
CA ALA A 386 18.95 -2.01 -18.65
C ALA A 386 17.45 -1.69 -18.82
N THR A 387 16.91 -0.81 -17.97
CA THR A 387 15.54 -0.31 -18.08
C THR A 387 15.31 0.40 -19.40
N THR A 388 16.17 1.36 -19.77
CA THR A 388 16.05 2.10 -21.04
C THR A 388 16.03 1.15 -22.25
N VAL A 389 16.95 0.18 -22.29
CA VAL A 389 17.02 -0.82 -23.37
C VAL A 389 15.75 -1.66 -23.41
N ALA A 390 15.28 -2.15 -22.27
CA ALA A 390 14.07 -2.99 -22.21
C ALA A 390 12.82 -2.25 -22.72
N PHE A 391 12.67 -0.95 -22.43
CA PHE A 391 11.58 -0.13 -22.97
C PHE A 391 11.68 0.04 -24.50
N ILE A 392 12.87 0.35 -25.03
CA ILE A 392 13.10 0.48 -26.48
C ILE A 392 12.82 -0.83 -27.19
N GLU A 393 13.31 -1.95 -26.66
CA GLU A 393 13.13 -3.27 -27.25
C GLU A 393 11.68 -3.76 -27.20
N HIS A 394 10.94 -3.44 -26.14
CA HIS A 394 9.55 -3.83 -25.99
C HIS A 394 8.61 -3.01 -26.87
N TYR A 395 8.67 -1.67 -26.77
CA TYR A 395 7.75 -0.78 -27.49
C TYR A 395 8.19 -0.47 -28.92
N LYS A 396 9.40 -0.90 -29.33
CA LYS A 396 9.99 -0.64 -30.66
C LYS A 396 9.99 0.84 -31.03
N ASN A 397 10.18 1.71 -30.04
CA ASN A 397 10.26 3.16 -30.22
C ASN A 397 11.42 3.74 -29.41
N LEU A 398 11.81 4.97 -29.74
CA LEU A 398 12.92 5.69 -29.10
C LEU A 398 12.40 6.75 -28.10
N GLU A 399 11.17 6.63 -27.61
CA GLU A 399 10.64 7.57 -26.60
C GLU A 399 11.54 7.72 -25.37
N PRO A 400 12.15 6.63 -24.82
CA PRO A 400 13.08 6.77 -23.70
C PRO A 400 14.25 7.71 -23.98
N LEU A 401 14.72 7.82 -25.23
CA LEU A 401 15.84 8.71 -25.56
C LEU A 401 15.48 10.21 -25.42
N ARG A 402 14.19 10.57 -25.51
CA ARG A 402 13.73 11.94 -25.27
C ARG A 402 13.89 12.33 -23.81
N GLU A 403 13.75 11.37 -22.91
CA GLU A 403 13.84 11.55 -21.46
C GLU A 403 15.27 11.23 -20.94
N ALA A 404 16.23 11.05 -21.84
CA ALA A 404 17.62 10.81 -21.46
C ALA A 404 18.25 12.08 -20.87
N ASN A 405 19.01 11.92 -19.79
CA ASN A 405 19.67 13.04 -19.12
C ASN A 405 21.20 12.86 -19.16
N PRO A 406 21.90 13.52 -20.10
CA PRO A 406 23.36 13.41 -20.20
C PRO A 406 24.11 14.12 -19.05
N TRP A 407 23.41 14.91 -18.25
CA TRP A 407 23.95 15.62 -17.08
C TRP A 407 23.47 15.01 -15.76
N GLY A 408 22.93 13.79 -15.82
CA GLY A 408 22.41 13.05 -14.68
C GLY A 408 23.45 12.75 -13.61
N SER A 409 22.99 12.71 -12.35
CA SER A 409 23.85 12.44 -11.20
C SER A 409 24.30 10.98 -11.10
N ALA A 410 23.54 10.07 -11.72
CA ALA A 410 23.77 8.62 -11.70
C ALA A 410 24.97 8.15 -12.56
N HIS A 411 25.72 9.07 -13.20
CA HIS A 411 26.82 8.77 -14.14
C HIS A 411 26.43 7.78 -15.26
N ALA A 412 25.15 7.74 -15.61
CA ALA A 412 24.62 6.89 -16.65
C ALA A 412 25.01 7.41 -18.04
N ALA A 413 24.90 6.57 -19.07
CA ALA A 413 25.26 6.99 -20.42
C ALA A 413 24.32 8.10 -20.91
N SER A 414 24.80 9.00 -21.77
CA SER A 414 24.06 10.18 -22.22
C SER A 414 22.71 9.91 -22.90
N TRP A 415 22.48 8.67 -23.32
CA TRP A 415 21.26 8.20 -24.00
C TRP A 415 20.33 7.43 -23.07
N THR A 416 20.72 7.18 -21.82
CA THR A 416 19.87 6.46 -20.85
C THR A 416 18.97 7.41 -20.10
N VAL A 417 17.75 6.95 -19.82
CA VAL A 417 16.81 7.66 -18.95
C VAL A 417 17.38 7.71 -17.55
N ASP A 418 17.44 8.90 -16.98
CA ASP A 418 17.76 9.12 -15.59
C ASP A 418 16.45 9.17 -14.80
N TRP A 419 16.35 8.34 -13.77
CA TRP A 419 15.17 8.25 -12.90
C TRP A 419 15.36 9.03 -11.58
N THR A 420 16.46 9.78 -11.44
CA THR A 420 16.79 10.59 -10.25
C THR A 420 16.18 11.98 -10.25
#